data_AF-A0A941P4V5-F1
#
_entry.id   AF-A0A941P4V5-F1
#
_cell.length_a   1.000
_cell.length_b   1.000
_cell.length_c   1.000
_cell.angle_alpha   90.00
_cell.angle_beta   90.00
_cell.angle_gamma   90.00
#
_symmetry.space_group_name_H-M   'P 1'
#
loop_
_entity.id
_entity.type
_entity.pdbx_description
1 polymer ?
#
loop_
_entity_poly.entity_id
_entity_poly.type
_entity_poly.pdbx_seq_one_letter_code
_entity_poly.pdbx_strand_id
1 'polypeptide(L)'
;MYQYTDFDRQFVKLRAQQFRDQLERWQRGELTDDQLLPLRLQNGWYIQRYAPMARIAVPYGEISSTQLRMLARIARDYDKPEPELL
;
A
#
# COMPACT_ATOMS: atom_id res chain seq x y z
N MET A 1 7.51 1.09 21.32
CA MET A 1 6.95 1.50 20.02
C MET A 1 7.95 2.34 19.27
N TYR A 2 8.23 2.01 18.01
CA TYR A 2 9.13 2.81 17.18
C TYR A 2 8.63 4.26 17.05
N GLN A 3 9.52 5.21 17.33
CA GLN A 3 9.22 6.64 17.25
C GLN A 3 9.70 7.18 15.90
N TYR A 4 8.75 7.55 15.06
CA TYR A 4 9.05 8.15 13.76
C TYR A 4 9.61 9.56 13.94
N THR A 5 10.83 9.76 13.44
CA THR A 5 11.44 11.08 13.26
C THR A 5 10.77 11.84 12.12
N ASP A 6 11.04 13.15 12.01
CA ASP A 6 10.56 13.94 10.87
C ASP A 6 11.08 13.42 9.54
N PHE A 7 12.33 12.94 9.53
CA PHE A 7 12.92 12.27 8.38
C PHE A 7 12.10 11.04 7.97
N ASP A 8 11.77 10.15 8.92
CA ASP A 8 11.01 8.94 8.60
C ASP A 8 9.63 9.27 8.04
N ARG A 9 8.95 10.27 8.61
CA ARG A 9 7.64 10.73 8.15
C ARG A 9 7.72 11.30 6.74
N GLN A 10 8.73 12.11 6.45
CA GLN A 10 8.95 12.66 5.11
C GLN A 10 9.30 11.56 4.11
N PHE A 11 10.15 10.62 4.49
CA PHE A 11 10.55 9.50 3.66
C PHE A 11 9.36 8.63 3.26
N VAL A 12 8.49 8.25 4.22
CA VAL A 12 7.28 7.48 3.93
C VAL A 12 6.33 8.24 2.99
N LYS A 13 6.16 9.56 3.19
CA LYS A 13 5.33 10.39 2.30
C LYS A 13 5.89 10.44 0.87
N LEU A 14 7.20 10.63 0.72
CA LEU A 14 7.85 10.68 -0.58
C LEU A 14 7.72 9.34 -1.31
N ARG A 15 7.93 8.22 -0.60
CA ARG A 15 7.73 6.86 -1.14
C ARG A 15 6.29 6.65 -1.61
N ALA A 16 5.31 7.08 -0.84
CA ALA A 16 3.89 6.98 -1.23
C ALA A 16 3.56 7.85 -2.46
N GLN A 17 4.13 9.06 -2.55
CA GLN A 17 3.97 9.93 -3.73
C GLN A 17 4.62 9.34 -4.98
N GLN A 18 5.84 8.81 -4.85
CA GLN A 18 6.54 8.13 -5.95
C GLN A 18 5.73 6.95 -6.48
N PHE A 19 5.19 6.11 -5.59
CA PHE A 19 4.41 4.95 -6.02
C PHE A 19 3.08 5.36 -6.66
N ARG A 20 2.45 6.45 -6.19
CA ARG A 20 1.25 7.01 -6.81
C ARG A 20 1.52 7.43 -8.26
N ASP A 21 2.58 8.17 -8.53
CA ASP A 21 2.96 8.57 -9.90
C ASP A 21 3.17 7.36 -10.81
N GLN A 22 3.85 6.31 -10.31
CA GLN A 22 4.05 5.06 -11.05
C GLN A 22 2.72 4.38 -11.41
N LEU A 23 1.75 4.37 -10.49
CA LEU A 23 0.41 3.83 -10.75
C LEU A 23 -0.37 4.69 -11.74
N GLU A 24 -0.30 6.02 -11.63
CA GLU A 24 -0.96 6.94 -12.58
C GLU A 24 -0.40 6.79 -14.00
N ARG A 25 0.90 6.57 -14.13
CA ARG A 25 1.55 6.28 -15.42
C ARG A 25 1.12 4.93 -15.99
N TRP A 26 1.01 3.91 -15.14
CA TRP A 26 0.45 2.62 -15.55
C TRP A 26 -1.00 2.72 -16.01
N GLN A 27 -1.84 3.45 -15.26
CA GLN A 27 -3.24 3.72 -15.65
C GLN A 27 -3.36 4.46 -16.98
N ARG A 28 -2.38 5.33 -17.30
CA ARG A 28 -2.29 6.03 -18.60
C ARG A 28 -1.66 5.18 -19.72
N GLY A 29 -1.20 3.97 -19.44
CA GLY A 29 -0.52 3.10 -20.41
C GLY A 29 0.94 3.50 -20.71
N GLU A 30 1.52 4.42 -19.94
CA GLU A 30 2.92 4.89 -20.07
C GLU A 30 3.92 3.97 -19.35
N LEU A 31 3.42 3.00 -18.58
CA LEU A 31 4.18 1.99 -17.88
C LEU A 31 3.52 0.63 -18.13
N THR A 32 4.27 -0.36 -18.58
CA THR A 32 3.72 -1.69 -18.87
C THR A 32 3.53 -2.52 -17.59
N ASP A 33 2.73 -3.58 -17.65
CA ASP A 33 2.53 -4.52 -16.53
C ASP A 33 3.85 -5.14 -16.05
N ASP A 34 4.72 -5.53 -16.98
CA ASP A 34 6.04 -6.09 -16.68
C ASP A 34 6.95 -5.09 -15.97
N GLN A 35 6.85 -3.81 -16.32
CA GLN A 35 7.59 -2.74 -15.65
C GLN A 35 7.00 -2.39 -14.28
N LEU A 36 5.67 -2.50 -14.12
CA LEU A 36 5.00 -2.26 -12.85
C LEU A 36 5.25 -3.39 -11.85
N LEU A 37 5.37 -4.65 -12.32
CA LEU A 37 5.54 -5.84 -11.48
C LEU A 37 6.58 -5.67 -10.35
N PRO A 38 7.86 -5.31 -10.61
CA PRO A 38 8.83 -5.11 -9.55
C PRO A 38 8.47 -3.93 -8.62
N LEU A 39 7.89 -2.85 -9.17
CA LEU A 39 7.54 -1.65 -8.41
C LEU A 39 6.41 -1.92 -7.41
N ARG A 40 5.34 -2.61 -7.84
CA ARG A 40 4.23 -2.97 -6.95
C ARG A 40 4.67 -3.94 -5.85
N LEU A 41 5.50 -4.93 -6.18
CA LEU A 41 5.97 -5.91 -5.21
C LEU A 41 6.87 -5.28 -4.13
N GLN A 42 7.76 -4.36 -4.53
CA GLN A 42 8.58 -3.61 -3.59
C GLN A 42 7.74 -2.74 -2.64
N ASN A 43 6.61 -2.20 -3.11
CA ASN A 43 5.67 -1.43 -2.31
C ASN A 43 4.63 -2.31 -1.58
N GLY A 44 4.77 -3.64 -1.65
CA GLY A 44 3.90 -4.57 -0.94
C GLY A 44 2.50 -4.71 -1.54
N TRP A 45 2.31 -4.32 -2.81
CA TRP A 45 1.06 -4.50 -3.54
C TRP A 45 1.09 -5.74 -4.42
N TYR A 46 0.34 -6.75 -4.00
CA TYR A 46 0.24 -8.06 -4.65
C TYR A 46 -1.13 -8.18 -5.31
N ILE A 47 -1.18 -8.60 -6.57
CA ILE A 47 -2.44 -8.93 -7.24
C ILE A 47 -2.62 -10.44 -7.10
N GLN A 48 -3.60 -10.87 -6.30
CA GLN A 48 -3.98 -12.27 -6.17
C GLN A 48 -5.20 -12.57 -7.06
N ARG A 49 -5.52 -13.85 -7.21
CA ARG A 49 -6.59 -14.32 -8.12
C ARG A 49 -7.94 -13.61 -7.91
N TYR A 50 -8.32 -13.36 -6.64
CA TYR A 50 -9.62 -12.82 -6.29
C TYR A 50 -9.58 -11.35 -5.86
N ALA A 51 -8.45 -10.87 -5.35
CA ALA A 51 -8.32 -9.50 -4.86
C ALA A 51 -6.85 -9.06 -4.80
N PRO A 52 -6.58 -7.76 -4.84
CA PRO A 52 -5.29 -7.24 -4.45
C PRO A 52 -5.06 -7.37 -2.94
N MET A 53 -3.84 -7.69 -2.53
CA MET A 53 -3.37 -7.73 -1.15
C MET A 53 -2.30 -6.65 -0.93
N ALA A 54 -2.48 -5.85 0.13
CA ALA A 54 -1.54 -4.82 0.55
C ALA A 54 -0.79 -5.26 1.82
N ARG A 55 0.53 -5.40 1.73
CA ARG A 55 1.41 -5.72 2.86
C ARG A 55 1.85 -4.43 3.56
N ILE A 56 1.52 -4.30 4.84
CA ILE A 56 1.89 -3.15 5.66
C ILE A 56 3.14 -3.48 6.49
N ALA A 57 4.17 -2.63 6.40
CA ALA A 57 5.36 -2.75 7.23
C ALA A 57 5.08 -2.22 8.65
N VAL A 58 5.35 -3.04 9.66
CA VAL A 58 5.21 -2.68 11.08
C VAL A 58 6.56 -2.83 11.78
N PRO A 59 7.22 -1.73 12.19
CA PRO A 59 8.50 -1.80 12.88
C PRO A 59 8.39 -2.60 14.18
N TYR A 60 9.24 -3.63 14.31
CA TYR A 60 9.29 -4.52 15.48
C TYR A 60 7.98 -5.24 15.83
N GLY A 61 6.99 -5.24 14.92
CA GLY A 61 5.69 -5.88 15.14
C GLY A 61 4.79 -5.21 16.18
N GLU A 62 5.17 -4.03 16.70
CA GLU A 62 4.39 -3.32 17.72
C GLU A 62 3.38 -2.35 17.08
N ILE A 63 2.11 -2.41 17.50
CA ILE A 63 1.02 -1.57 16.98
C ILE A 63 0.27 -0.89 18.14
N SER A 64 0.13 0.44 18.07
CA SER A 64 -0.74 1.20 19.00
C SER A 64 -2.22 1.00 18.69
N SER A 65 -3.07 1.21 19.68
CA SER A 65 -4.53 1.25 19.46
C SER A 65 -4.94 2.27 18.39
N THR A 66 -4.22 3.40 18.27
CA THR A 66 -4.47 4.42 17.23
C THR A 66 -4.10 3.93 15.84
N GLN A 67 -2.94 3.28 15.67
CA GLN A 67 -2.55 2.67 14.39
C GLN A 67 -3.52 1.55 14.00
N LEU A 68 -3.93 0.71 14.95
CA LEU A 68 -4.90 -0.36 14.69
C LEU A 68 -6.27 0.18 14.25
N ARG A 69 -6.75 1.26 14.88
CA ARG A 69 -7.98 1.95 14.43
C ARG A 69 -7.85 2.48 13.00
N MET A 70 -6.67 2.97 12.61
CA MET A 70 -6.42 3.41 11.24
C MET A 70 -6.46 2.23 10.25
N LEU A 71 -5.82 1.10 10.58
CA LEU A 71 -5.90 -0.12 9.77
C LEU A 71 -7.34 -0.60 9.61
N ALA A 72 -8.12 -0.59 10.71
CA ALA A 72 -9.53 -0.96 10.68
C ALA A 72 -10.37 -0.03 9.78
N ARG A 73 -10.04 1.26 9.74
CA ARG A 73 -10.66 2.20 8.79
C ARG A 73 -10.29 1.85 7.36
N ILE A 74 -9.02 1.57 7.06
CA ILE A 74 -8.58 1.19 5.72
C ILE A 74 -9.34 -0.05 5.22
N ALA A 75 -9.44 -1.08 6.05
CA ALA A 75 -10.19 -2.28 5.71
C ALA A 75 -11.67 -1.96 5.42
N ARG A 76 -12.37 -1.21 6.29
CA ARG A 76 -13.78 -0.87 6.07
C ARG A 76 -14.02 0.00 4.84
N ASP A 77 -13.13 0.96 4.58
CA ASP A 77 -13.33 1.97 3.55
C ASP A 77 -12.91 1.44 2.16
N TYR A 78 -11.87 0.58 2.08
CA TYR A 78 -11.23 0.18 0.83
C TYR A 78 -11.18 -1.34 0.57
N ASP A 79 -11.25 -2.20 1.59
CA ASP A 79 -11.23 -3.66 1.42
C ASP A 79 -12.66 -4.19 1.23
N LYS A 80 -13.27 -3.78 0.11
CA LYS A 80 -14.63 -4.16 -0.26
C LYS A 80 -14.54 -5.24 -1.33
N PRO A 81 -14.92 -6.50 -1.04
CA PRO A 81 -15.01 -7.52 -2.08
C PRO A 81 -16.09 -7.11 -3.07
N GLU A 82 -15.79 -7.15 -4.36
CA GLU A 82 -16.82 -7.12 -5.39
C GLU A 82 -17.63 -8.42 -5.25
N PRO A 83 -18.97 -8.38 -5.21
CA PRO A 83 -19.81 -9.57 -5.06
C PRO A 83 -19.56 -10.63 -6.14
N GLU A 84 -19.05 -10.21 -7.30
CA GLU A 84 -18.75 -11.04 -8.45
C GLU A 84 -17.46 -11.88 -8.30
N LEU A 85 -16.63 -11.58 -7.29
CA LEU A 85 -15.34 -12.26 -7.02
C LEU A 85 -15.40 -13.20 -5.79
N LEU A 86 -16.55 -13.29 -5.11
CA LEU A 86 -16.84 -14.21 -4.00
C LEU A 86 -17.52 -15.49 -4.49
#